data_AF-A0A3N5N752-F1
#
_entry.id   AF-A0A3N5N752-F1
#
_cell.length_a   1.000
_cell.length_b   1.000
_cell.length_c   1.000
_cell.angle_alpha   90.00
_cell.angle_beta   90.00
_cell.angle_gamma   90.00
#
_symmetry.space_group_name_H-M   'P 1'
#
loop_
_entity.id
_entity.type
_entity.pdbx_description
1 polymer ?
#
loop_
_entity_poly.entity_id
_entity_poly.type
_entity_poly.pdbx_seq_one_letter_code
_entity_poly.pdbx_strand_id
1 'polypeptide(L)'
;MFIFNHLCGVILHIRGRGISRGRASGPLLVSPAPISFLSGVDPDSGIIIEKGHPLQGTGITGTVLAFPFGKGSTVGSYVLYALSRNHHAPAAIINTEAEAIIATGAIIGGIPMIDRIGIPLDH
;
A
#
# COMPACT_ATOMS: atom_id res chain seq x y z
N MET A 1 -4.58 9.36 -10.54
CA MET A 1 -5.96 9.85 -10.53
C MET A 1 -6.81 8.64 -10.19
N PHE A 2 -7.26 8.53 -8.95
CA PHE A 2 -8.07 7.41 -8.47
C PHE A 2 -9.50 7.93 -8.31
N ILE A 3 -10.48 7.22 -8.85
CA ILE A 3 -11.90 7.60 -8.81
C ILE A 3 -12.62 6.57 -7.96
N PHE A 4 -13.34 7.05 -6.94
CA PHE A 4 -14.17 6.26 -6.04
C PHE A 4 -15.64 6.38 -6.42
N ASN A 5 -16.41 5.30 -6.28
CA ASN A 5 -17.82 5.27 -6.64
C ASN A 5 -18.67 4.70 -5.48
N HIS A 6 -19.31 5.57 -4.71
CA HIS A 6 -20.39 5.19 -3.78
C HIS A 6 -21.45 6.30 -3.69
N LEU A 7 -22.60 6.05 -4.32
CA LEU A 7 -23.97 6.60 -4.12
C LEU A 7 -24.22 8.13 -3.96
N CYS A 8 -23.20 8.97 -4.02
CA CYS A 8 -23.30 10.38 -4.35
C CYS A 8 -22.01 10.67 -5.12
N GLY A 9 -22.10 11.10 -6.39
CA GLY A 9 -20.96 11.15 -7.32
C GLY A 9 -19.89 12.18 -6.95
N VAL A 10 -19.17 11.95 -5.86
CA VAL A 10 -18.09 12.79 -5.37
C VAL A 10 -16.78 12.15 -5.81
N ILE A 11 -16.10 12.81 -6.73
CA ILE A 11 -14.74 12.44 -7.13
C ILE A 11 -13.78 13.23 -6.24
N LEU A 12 -13.08 12.52 -5.35
CA LEU A 12 -12.04 13.12 -4.53
C LEU A 12 -10.68 13.05 -5.23
N HIS A 13 -10.11 14.20 -5.54
CA HIS A 13 -8.76 14.30 -6.08
C HIS A 13 -7.76 14.57 -4.95
N ILE A 14 -7.04 13.52 -4.55
CA ILE A 14 -5.98 13.62 -3.56
C ILE A 14 -4.64 13.85 -4.28
N ARG A 15 -3.84 14.79 -3.78
CA ARG A 15 -2.46 15.03 -4.23
C ARG A 15 -1.51 14.70 -3.09
N GLY A 16 -0.44 14.00 -3.41
CA GLY A 16 0.66 13.71 -2.50
C GLY A 16 1.99 13.87 -3.23
N ARG A 17 3.09 13.70 -2.50
CA ARG A 17 4.43 13.63 -3.06
C ARG A 17 4.60 12.28 -3.76
N GLY A 18 5.01 12.29 -5.03
CA GLY A 18 5.28 11.07 -5.79
C GLY A 18 6.58 10.40 -5.36
N ILE A 19 6.52 9.11 -5.07
CA ILE A 19 7.67 8.29 -4.66
C ILE A 19 8.06 7.31 -5.77
N SER A 20 7.08 6.59 -6.31
CA SER A 20 7.27 5.67 -7.44
C SER A 20 6.31 6.03 -8.57
N ARG A 21 6.84 6.06 -9.79
CA ARG A 21 6.09 6.51 -10.98
C ARG A 21 5.15 5.42 -11.48
N GLY A 22 4.03 5.85 -12.07
CA GLY A 22 3.12 4.98 -12.80
C GLY A 22 1.66 5.39 -12.64
N ARG A 23 0.77 4.57 -13.18
CA ARG A 23 -0.69 4.72 -13.05
C ARG A 23 -1.28 3.36 -12.79
N ALA A 24 -2.18 3.31 -11.83
CA ALA A 24 -2.92 2.11 -11.50
C ALA A 24 -4.32 2.48 -11.05
N SER A 25 -5.17 1.47 -10.94
CA SER A 25 -6.54 1.57 -10.42
C SER A 25 -6.87 0.25 -9.74
N GLY A 26 -7.66 0.31 -8.68
CA GLY A 26 -8.05 -0.86 -7.92
C GLY A 26 -8.98 -0.47 -6.77
N PRO A 27 -9.60 -1.45 -6.10
CA PRO A 27 -10.35 -1.21 -4.88
C PRO A 27 -9.41 -0.62 -3.82
N LEU A 28 -9.85 0.40 -3.10
CA LEU A 28 -9.08 0.91 -1.97
C LEU A 28 -9.19 -0.06 -0.81
N LEU A 29 -8.04 -0.41 -0.24
CA LEU A 29 -7.93 -1.12 1.02
C LEU A 29 -7.21 -0.19 1.99
N VAL A 30 -7.92 0.27 3.02
CA VAL A 30 -7.37 1.16 4.05
C VAL A 30 -7.01 0.35 5.28
N SER A 31 -5.76 0.42 5.70
CA SER A 31 -5.33 -0.06 7.01
C SER A 31 -5.26 1.12 7.98
N PRO A 32 -5.96 1.07 9.12
CA PRO A 32 -5.79 2.05 10.18
C PRO A 32 -4.48 1.84 10.97
N ALA A 33 -3.79 0.72 10.73
CA ALA A 33 -2.55 0.35 11.43
C ALA A 33 -1.35 0.24 10.46
N PRO A 34 -0.11 0.44 10.96
CA PRO A 34 1.11 0.22 10.19
C PRO A 34 1.28 -1.23 9.73
N ILE A 35 1.76 -1.42 8.50
CA ILE A 35 1.97 -2.75 7.88
C ILE A 35 3.45 -3.14 7.90
N SER A 36 3.75 -4.35 8.40
CA SER A 36 5.08 -4.97 8.28
C SER A 36 5.08 -5.78 7.00
N PHE A 37 5.79 -5.31 5.97
CA PHE A 37 5.98 -6.18 4.80
C PHE A 37 6.97 -7.31 5.09
N LEU A 38 7.85 -7.17 6.07
CA LEU A 38 8.81 -8.24 6.39
C LEU A 38 8.16 -9.45 7.05
N SER A 39 7.23 -9.23 7.97
CA SER A 39 6.66 -10.30 8.82
C SER A 39 5.13 -10.35 8.81
N GLY A 40 4.49 -9.37 8.19
CA GLY A 40 3.04 -9.21 8.23
C GLY A 40 2.32 -9.49 6.93
N VAL A 41 3.03 -9.74 5.83
CA VAL A 41 2.45 -10.11 4.55
C VAL A 41 3.17 -11.35 4.02
N ASP A 42 2.40 -12.35 3.62
CA ASP A 42 2.91 -13.52 2.92
C ASP A 42 3.21 -13.17 1.44
N PRO A 43 4.48 -13.24 0.99
CA PRO A 43 4.86 -12.89 -0.39
C PRO A 43 4.26 -13.80 -1.46
N ASP A 44 3.86 -15.03 -1.10
CA ASP A 44 3.38 -16.03 -2.06
C ASP A 44 1.85 -16.01 -2.22
N SER A 45 1.13 -15.31 -1.35
CA SER A 45 -0.33 -15.16 -1.44
C SER A 45 -0.81 -13.71 -1.45
N GLY A 46 0.02 -12.77 -0.98
CA GLY A 46 -0.38 -11.37 -0.76
C GLY A 46 -1.34 -11.18 0.41
N ILE A 47 -1.46 -12.16 1.30
CA ILE A 47 -2.34 -12.10 2.47
C ILE A 47 -1.61 -11.47 3.66
N ILE A 48 -2.29 -10.57 4.37
CA ILE A 48 -1.80 -10.03 5.64
C ILE A 48 -1.91 -11.13 6.71
N ILE A 49 -0.78 -11.64 7.19
CA ILE A 49 -0.70 -12.76 8.15
C ILE A 49 -0.40 -12.33 9.58
N GLU A 50 -0.13 -11.04 9.80
CA GLU A 50 0.22 -10.54 11.11
C GLU A 50 -0.93 -10.71 12.11
N LYS A 51 -0.66 -11.44 13.20
CA LYS A 51 -1.64 -11.69 14.25
C LYS A 51 -2.06 -10.38 14.93
N GLY A 52 -3.36 -10.15 15.01
CA GLY A 52 -3.94 -8.97 15.66
C GLY A 52 -3.90 -7.70 14.80
N HIS A 53 -3.40 -7.77 13.57
CA HIS A 53 -3.52 -6.65 12.63
C HIS A 53 -4.99 -6.51 12.18
N PRO A 54 -5.55 -5.29 12.07
CA PRO A 54 -6.95 -5.07 11.69
C PRO A 54 -7.35 -5.71 10.35
N LEU A 55 -6.39 -5.85 9.44
CA LEU A 55 -6.57 -6.49 8.13
C LEU A 55 -6.07 -7.94 8.06
N GLN A 56 -5.81 -8.61 9.19
CA GLN A 56 -5.37 -10.01 9.19
C GLN A 56 -6.32 -10.90 8.37
N GLY A 57 -5.75 -11.74 7.49
CA GLY A 57 -6.49 -12.60 6.57
C GLY A 57 -6.95 -11.91 5.27
N THR A 58 -6.68 -10.61 5.11
CA THR A 58 -7.08 -9.86 3.91
C THR A 58 -5.97 -9.87 2.86
N GLY A 59 -6.34 -10.06 1.59
CA GLY A 59 -5.42 -10.00 0.45
C GLY A 59 -5.23 -8.57 -0.08
N ILE A 60 -3.98 -8.22 -0.42
CA ILE A 60 -3.63 -6.89 -0.95
C ILE A 60 -3.48 -6.85 -2.48
N THR A 61 -3.47 -8.01 -3.14
CA THR A 61 -3.25 -8.16 -4.58
C THR A 61 -4.19 -7.24 -5.38
N GLY A 62 -3.63 -6.37 -6.23
CA GLY A 62 -4.41 -5.49 -7.10
C GLY A 62 -5.17 -4.35 -6.39
N THR A 63 -5.04 -4.21 -5.07
CA THR A 63 -5.68 -3.11 -4.32
C THR A 63 -4.90 -1.81 -4.45
N VAL A 64 -5.57 -0.68 -4.23
CA VAL A 64 -4.90 0.56 -3.83
C VAL A 64 -4.76 0.51 -2.33
N LEU A 65 -3.57 0.14 -1.85
CA LEU A 65 -3.32 -0.09 -0.43
C LEU A 65 -2.91 1.22 0.25
N ALA A 66 -3.75 1.71 1.16
CA ALA A 66 -3.51 2.90 1.95
C ALA A 66 -3.25 2.52 3.42
N PHE A 67 -2.16 3.01 3.99
CA PHE A 67 -1.78 2.72 5.38
C PHE A 67 -0.87 3.84 5.91
N PRO A 68 -0.78 4.06 7.23
CA PRO A 68 -0.12 5.25 7.77
C PRO A 68 1.39 5.28 7.48
N PHE A 69 2.10 4.23 7.85
CA PHE A 69 3.54 4.04 7.62
C PHE A 69 3.90 2.54 7.65
N GLY A 70 5.10 2.19 7.20
CA GLY A 70 5.61 0.83 7.30
C GLY A 70 5.92 0.47 8.75
N LYS A 71 6.28 -0.79 9.02
CA LYS A 71 6.97 -1.13 10.27
C LYS A 71 8.05 -2.16 9.99
N GLY A 72 9.12 -2.08 10.79
CA GLY A 72 10.33 -2.87 10.62
C GLY A 72 11.42 -2.14 9.85
N SER A 73 12.69 -2.44 10.16
CA SER A 73 13.78 -1.48 9.93
C SER A 73 14.84 -1.93 8.92
N THR A 74 14.66 -3.04 8.21
CA THR A 74 15.80 -3.61 7.45
C THR A 74 15.49 -4.26 6.10
N VAL A 75 14.47 -5.13 5.99
CA VAL A 75 14.32 -6.02 4.79
C VAL A 75 12.94 -5.94 4.10
N GLY A 76 12.03 -5.07 4.55
CA GLY A 76 10.67 -4.99 3.99
C GLY A 76 10.60 -4.66 2.49
N SER A 77 11.63 -4.04 1.92
CA SER A 77 11.72 -3.70 0.50
C SER A 77 11.73 -4.95 -0.41
N TYR A 78 12.41 -6.02 0.02
CA TYR A 78 12.48 -7.27 -0.74
C TYR A 78 11.16 -8.02 -0.77
N VAL A 79 10.33 -7.88 0.27
CA VAL A 79 9.00 -8.52 0.27
C VAL A 79 8.05 -7.81 -0.69
N LEU A 80 8.07 -6.47 -0.75
CA LEU A 80 7.32 -5.73 -1.78
C LEU A 80 7.76 -6.11 -3.20
N TYR A 81 9.07 -6.29 -3.40
CA TYR A 81 9.59 -6.79 -4.67
C TYR A 81 9.11 -8.23 -4.96
N ALA A 82 9.19 -9.13 -3.99
CA ALA A 82 8.73 -10.52 -4.12
C ALA A 82 7.23 -10.58 -4.46
N LEU A 83 6.39 -9.82 -3.75
CA LEU A 83 4.97 -9.67 -4.05
C LEU A 83 4.75 -9.24 -5.51
N SER A 84 5.52 -8.26 -6.01
CA SER A 84 5.42 -7.84 -7.41
C SER A 84 5.80 -8.97 -8.37
N ARG A 85 6.92 -9.65 -8.12
CA ARG A 85 7.40 -10.79 -8.91
C ARG A 85 6.45 -11.98 -8.90
N ASN A 86 5.75 -12.19 -7.78
CA ASN A 86 4.78 -13.26 -7.59
C ASN A 86 3.36 -12.86 -8.02
N HIS A 87 3.16 -11.69 -8.61
CA HIS A 87 1.85 -11.18 -9.03
C HIS A 87 0.83 -10.97 -7.89
N HIS A 88 1.34 -10.75 -6.67
CA HIS A 88 0.57 -10.51 -5.44
C HIS A 88 0.73 -9.09 -4.87
N ALA A 89 1.37 -8.19 -5.61
CA ALA A 89 1.53 -6.80 -5.20
C ALA A 89 0.20 -6.01 -5.23
N PRO A 90 0.07 -4.97 -4.38
CA PRO A 90 -0.98 -3.97 -4.57
C PRO A 90 -0.78 -3.26 -5.91
N ALA A 91 -1.89 -2.79 -6.49
CA ALA A 91 -1.87 -2.00 -7.72
C ALA A 91 -1.23 -0.61 -7.49
N ALA A 92 -1.40 -0.03 -6.30
CA ALA A 92 -0.71 1.20 -5.88
C ALA A 92 -0.63 1.29 -4.36
N ILE A 93 0.29 2.13 -3.87
CA ILE A 93 0.49 2.39 -2.44
C ILE A 93 0.25 3.88 -2.13
N ILE A 94 -0.43 4.13 -1.00
CA ILE A 94 -0.61 5.46 -0.42
C ILE A 94 -0.16 5.42 1.03
N ASN A 95 0.78 6.28 1.41
CA ASN A 95 1.19 6.47 2.81
C ASN A 95 0.92 7.88 3.33
N THR A 96 0.74 8.01 4.64
CA THR A 96 0.82 9.33 5.29
C THR A 96 2.25 9.84 5.19
N GLU A 97 3.22 9.00 5.56
CA GLU A 97 4.64 9.27 5.36
C GLU A 97 5.36 7.97 4.98
N ALA A 98 6.09 8.00 3.87
CA ALA A 98 6.82 6.84 3.40
C ALA A 98 8.18 6.71 4.09
N GLU A 99 8.43 5.55 4.67
CA GLU A 99 9.78 5.15 5.06
C GLU A 99 10.59 4.72 3.83
N ALA A 100 11.91 4.92 3.89
CA ALA A 100 12.81 4.60 2.78
C ALA A 100 12.70 3.14 2.30
N ILE A 101 12.39 2.21 3.19
CA ILE A 101 12.25 0.77 2.88
C ILE A 101 11.02 0.52 2.00
N ILE A 102 9.87 1.11 2.35
CA ILE A 102 8.64 0.98 1.56
C ILE A 102 8.81 1.68 0.21
N ALA A 103 9.38 2.89 0.23
CA ALA A 103 9.70 3.64 -0.98
C ALA A 103 10.59 2.84 -1.93
N THR A 104 11.67 2.25 -1.41
CA THR A 104 12.59 1.41 -2.20
C THR A 104 11.86 0.20 -2.76
N GLY A 105 11.10 -0.52 -1.94
CA GLY A 105 10.30 -1.69 -2.36
C GLY A 105 9.30 -1.37 -3.46
N ALA A 106 8.61 -0.23 -3.37
CA ALA A 106 7.67 0.23 -4.39
C ALA A 106 8.38 0.61 -5.70
N ILE A 107 9.53 1.27 -5.63
CA ILE A 107 10.31 1.66 -6.81
C ILE A 107 10.84 0.42 -7.54
N ILE A 108 11.50 -0.51 -6.84
CA ILE A 108 12.05 -1.72 -7.46
C ILE A 108 10.95 -2.68 -7.92
N GLY A 109 9.81 -2.71 -7.22
CA GLY A 109 8.64 -3.51 -7.56
C GLY A 109 7.79 -2.92 -8.68
N GLY A 110 8.10 -1.71 -9.17
CA GLY A 110 7.30 -1.03 -10.19
C GLY A 110 5.88 -0.67 -9.73
N ILE A 111 5.67 -0.52 -8.42
CA ILE A 111 4.37 -0.22 -7.81
C ILE A 111 4.24 1.30 -7.70
N PRO A 112 3.25 1.94 -8.36
CA PRO A 112 2.98 3.36 -8.22
C PRO A 112 2.74 3.74 -6.75
N MET A 113 3.37 4.83 -6.30
CA MET A 113 3.32 5.21 -4.88
C MET A 113 3.32 6.72 -4.69
N ILE A 114 2.47 7.19 -3.77
CA ILE A 114 2.47 8.55 -3.25
C ILE A 114 2.52 8.54 -1.71
N ASP A 115 3.06 9.60 -1.12
CA ASP A 115 2.95 9.87 0.32
C ASP A 115 2.56 11.34 0.61
N ARG A 116 2.40 11.70 1.88
CA ARG A 116 2.11 13.09 2.33
C ARG A 116 0.88 13.69 1.63
N ILE A 117 -0.22 12.96 1.69
CA ILE A 117 -1.47 13.29 0.99
C ILE A 117 -2.28 14.44 1.62
N GLY A 118 -1.78 15.05 2.71
CA GLY A 118 -2.41 16.20 3.37
C GLY A 118 -3.75 15.91 4.05
N ILE A 119 -4.18 14.65 4.06
CA ILE A 119 -5.34 14.15 4.79
C ILE A 119 -4.91 12.99 5.70
N PRO A 120 -5.44 12.88 6.92
CA PRO A 120 -5.23 11.73 7.76
C PRO A 120 -5.85 10.45 7.16
N LEU A 121 -5.26 9.29 7.45
CA LEU A 121 -5.75 7.97 7.01
C LEU A 121 -6.49 7.19 8.11
N ASP A 122 -6.72 7.82 9.26
CA ASP A 122 -7.55 7.37 10.36
C ASP A 122 -9.02 7.72 10.11
N HIS A 123 -9.89 6.73 10.33
CA HIS A 123 -11.34 6.88 10.41
C HIS A 123 -11.77 6.70 11.87
#